data_AF-A0A5N4B4L5-F1
#
_entry.id   AF-A0A5N4B4L5-F1
#
_cell.length_a   1.000
_cell.length_b   1.000
_cell.length_c   1.000
_cell.angle_alpha   90.00
_cell.angle_beta   90.00
_cell.angle_gamma   90.00
#
_symmetry.space_group_name_H-M   'P 1'
#
loop_
_entity.id
_entity.type
_entity.pdbx_description
1 polymer ?
#
loop_
_entity_poly.entity_id
_entity_poly.type
_entity_poly.pdbx_seq_one_letter_code
_entity_poly.pdbx_strand_id
1 'polypeptide(L)' 'MRKHVQALGLMPEYQNDEEFSLKARMVTALAFVPVKRLEDAVDQLSNYLPNQLHPLLDWFEDNYLGRANR' A
#
# COMPACT_ATOMS: atom_id res chain seq x y z
N MET A 1 8.65 -1.26 -2.21
CA MET A 1 7.63 -2.32 -1.99
C MET A 1 8.21 -3.67 -1.59
N ARG A 2 8.84 -4.48 -2.46
CA ARG A 2 9.22 -5.86 -2.06
C ARG A 2 10.13 -5.95 -0.82
N LYS A 3 11.09 -5.03 -0.68
CA LYS A 3 11.92 -4.90 0.54
C LYS A 3 11.10 -4.58 1.80
N HIS A 4 10.01 -3.83 1.66
CA HIS A 4 9.13 -3.47 2.78
C HIS A 4 8.15 -4.57 3.14
N VAL A 5 7.61 -5.27 2.15
CA VAL A 5 6.86 -6.51 2.38
C VAL A 5 7.71 -7.52 3.16
N GLN A 6 9.00 -7.64 2.81
CA GLN A 6 9.95 -8.44 3.58
C GLN A 6 10.21 -7.91 4.99
N ALA A 7 10.40 -6.60 5.17
CA ALA A 7 10.59 -6.00 6.48
C ALA A 7 9.37 -6.18 7.41
N LEU A 8 8.16 -6.25 6.84
CA LEU A 8 6.91 -6.52 7.55
C LEU A 8 6.68 -8.02 7.83
N GLY A 9 7.57 -8.91 7.37
CA GLY A 9 7.42 -10.36 7.54
C GLY A 9 6.36 -11.00 6.65
N LEU A 10 5.81 -10.27 5.67
CA LEU A 10 4.68 -10.68 4.82
C LEU A 10 5.11 -11.38 3.52
N MET A 11 6.38 -11.75 3.41
CA MET A 11 6.91 -12.43 2.23
C MET A 11 6.27 -13.80 1.96
N PRO A 12 5.96 -14.64 2.98
CA PRO A 12 5.26 -15.90 2.76
C PRO A 12 3.89 -15.69 2.08
N GLU A 13 3.07 -14.77 2.59
CA GLU A 13 1.75 -14.43 2.04
C GLU A 13 1.90 -13.83 0.64
N TYR A 14 2.83 -12.90 0.46
CA TYR A 14 3.09 -12.26 -0.84
C TYR A 14 3.53 -13.25 -1.93
N GLN A 15 4.18 -14.36 -1.57
CA GLN A 15 4.67 -15.37 -2.51
C GLN A 15 3.66 -16.48 -2.79
N ASN A 16 2.83 -16.83 -1.81
CA ASN A 16 1.94 -18.00 -1.89
C ASN A 16 0.48 -17.62 -2.13
N ASP A 17 0.10 -16.36 -1.93
CA ASP A 17 -1.26 -15.85 -2.16
C ASP A 17 -1.22 -14.76 -3.24
N GLU A 18 -1.77 -15.08 -4.41
CA GLU A 18 -1.85 -14.17 -5.56
C GLU A 18 -2.71 -12.95 -5.26
N GLU A 19 -3.81 -13.10 -4.52
CA GLU A 19 -4.70 -12.01 -4.16
C GLU A 19 -4.00 -11.04 -3.19
N PHE A 20 -3.29 -11.58 -2.20
CA PHE A 20 -2.46 -10.78 -1.30
C PHE A 20 -1.36 -10.03 -2.07
N SER A 21 -0.68 -10.72 -3.00
CA SER A 21 0.36 -10.13 -3.85
C SER A 21 -0.20 -8.99 -4.70
N LEU A 22 -1.39 -9.18 -5.28
CA LEU A 22 -2.08 -8.15 -6.05
C LEU A 22 -2.40 -6.92 -5.18
N LYS A 23 -2.97 -7.13 -3.99
CA LYS A 23 -3.29 -6.05 -3.05
C LYS A 23 -2.04 -5.27 -2.63
N ALA A 24 -0.92 -5.95 -2.36
CA ALA A 24 0.35 -5.28 -2.06
C ALA A 24 0.89 -4.47 -3.26
N ARG A 25 0.67 -4.91 -4.49
CA ARG A 25 1.03 -4.17 -5.71
C ARG A 25 0.10 -2.98 -5.96
N MET A 26 -1.17 -3.03 -5.57
CA MET A 26 -2.09 -1.90 -5.66
C MET A 26 -1.60 -0.71 -4.83
N VAL A 27 -0.97 -0.95 -3.66
CA VAL A 27 -0.35 0.12 -2.87
C VAL A 27 0.67 0.90 -3.70
N THR A 28 1.57 0.22 -4.42
CA THR A 28 2.52 0.90 -5.30
C THR A 28 1.88 1.54 -6.53
N ALA A 29 0.73 1.04 -6.97
CA ALA A 29 0.04 1.60 -8.12
C ALA A 29 -0.54 2.99 -7.84
N LEU A 30 -0.73 3.35 -6.56
CA LEU A 30 -1.13 4.70 -6.14
C LEU A 30 -0.18 5.80 -6.66
N ALA A 31 1.09 5.48 -6.93
CA ALA A 31 2.05 6.44 -7.50
C ALA A 31 1.65 6.95 -8.90
N PHE A 32 0.73 6.25 -9.57
CA PHE A 32 0.23 6.62 -10.89
C PHE A 32 -1.17 7.28 -10.84
N VAL A 33 -1.77 7.40 -9.66
CA VAL A 33 -3.06 8.08 -9.50
C VAL A 33 -2.83 9.60 -9.59
N PRO A 34 -3.62 10.33 -10.40
CA PRO A 34 -3.53 11.79 -10.44
C PRO A 34 -3.77 12.39 -9.05
N VAL A 35 -2.97 13.40 -8.67
CA VAL A 35 -3.02 14.04 -7.32
C VAL A 35 -4.44 14.42 -6.90
N LYS A 36 -5.26 14.94 -7.82
CA LYS A 36 -6.67 15.32 -7.57
C LYS A 36 -7.59 14.18 -7.13
N ARG A 37 -7.17 12.92 -7.29
CA ARG A 37 -7.92 11.71 -6.94
C ARG A 37 -7.17 10.83 -5.95
N LEU A 38 -6.01 11.28 -5.48
CA LEU A 38 -5.09 10.46 -4.71
C LEU A 38 -5.63 10.19 -3.30
N GLU A 39 -6.18 11.20 -2.64
CA GLU A 39 -6.86 11.06 -1.35
C GLU A 39 -8.00 10.04 -1.43
N ASP A 40 -8.93 10.22 -2.38
CA ASP A 40 -10.04 9.29 -2.61
C ASP A 40 -9.57 7.85 -2.89
N ALA A 41 -8.48 7.69 -3.66
CA ALA A 41 -7.93 6.39 -4.00
C ALA A 41 -7.25 5.72 -2.81
N VAL A 42 -6.56 6.49 -1.95
CA VAL A 42 -5.98 5.99 -0.70
C VAL A 42 -7.07 5.53 0.24
N ASP A 43 -8.14 6.32 0.43
CA ASP A 43 -9.26 5.95 1.30
C ASP A 43 -9.97 4.68 0.81
N GLN A 44 -10.26 4.60 -0.49
CA GLN A 44 -10.86 3.39 -1.08
C GLN A 44 -9.96 2.17 -0.93
N LEU A 45 -8.65 2.34 -1.17
CA LEU A 45 -7.70 1.23 -1.05
C LEU A 45 -7.55 0.79 0.41
N SER A 46 -7.47 1.72 1.36
CA SER A 46 -7.37 1.44 2.80
C SER A 46 -8.52 0.55 3.30
N ASN A 47 -9.75 0.85 2.85
CA ASN A 47 -10.95 0.04 3.17
C ASN A 47 -10.96 -1.34 2.50
N TYR A 48 -10.28 -1.49 1.35
CA TYR A 48 -10.21 -2.73 0.60
C TYR A 48 -9.05 -3.65 1.04
N LEU A 49 -7.97 -3.07 1.57
CA LEU A 49 -6.78 -3.81 1.98
C LEU A 49 -7.03 -4.60 3.28
N PRO A 50 -6.44 -5.81 3.41
CA PRO A 50 -6.35 -6.48 4.70
C PRO A 50 -5.49 -5.63 5.65
N ASN A 51 -5.81 -5.68 6.95
CA ASN A 51 -5.09 -4.95 8.01
C ASN A 51 -3.57 -5.16 7.98
N GLN A 52 -3.11 -6.34 7.53
CA GLN A 52 -1.69 -6.66 7.39
C GLN A 52 -0.94 -5.74 6.41
N LEU A 53 -1.64 -5.18 5.41
CA LEU A 53 -1.05 -4.28 4.41
C LEU A 53 -1.19 -2.80 4.76
N HIS A 54 -1.90 -2.43 5.84
CA HIS A 54 -1.98 -1.04 6.29
C HIS A 54 -0.60 -0.43 6.58
N PRO A 55 0.35 -1.10 7.26
CA PRO A 55 1.70 -0.56 7.43
C PRO A 55 2.46 -0.32 6.12
N LEU A 56 2.14 -1.07 5.06
CA LEU A 56 2.72 -0.84 3.73
C LEU A 56 2.11 0.40 3.06
N LEU A 57 0.81 0.64 3.28
CA LEU A 57 0.13 1.85 2.83
C LEU A 57 0.66 3.09 3.57
N ASP A 58 0.79 3.03 4.90
CA ASP A 58 1.36 4.11 5.72
C ASP A 58 2.77 4.49 5.24
N TRP A 59 3.61 3.48 4.95
CA TRP A 59 4.93 3.71 4.38
C TRP A 59 4.85 4.43 3.03
N PHE A 60 3.91 4.02 2.17
CA PHE A 60 3.74 4.64 0.87
C PHE A 60 3.35 6.12 1.01
N GLU A 61 2.38 6.43 1.89
CA GLU A 61 1.98 7.80 2.19
C GLU A 61 3.16 8.64 2.70
N ASP A 62 3.91 8.11 3.67
CA ASP A 62 5.08 8.78 4.26
C ASP A 62 6.17 9.11 3.23
N ASN A 63 6.38 8.27 2.21
CA ASN A 63 7.47 8.40 1.25
C ASN A 63 7.07 9.13 -0.05
N TYR A 64 5.81 9.07 -0.44
CA TYR A 64 5.33 9.58 -1.74
C TYR A 64 4.36 10.74 -1.63
N LEU A 65 3.54 10.81 -0.58
CA LEU A 65 2.68 11.96 -0.32
C LEU A 65 3.39 12.99 0.57
N GLY A 66 4.28 12.50 1.42
CA GLY A 66 4.83 13.27 2.54
C GLY A 66 3.75 13.46 3.60
N ARG A 67 4.13 13.46 4.88
CA ARG A 67 3.17 13.83 5.94
C ARG A 67 2.79 15.30 5.77
N ALA A 68 1.73 15.59 5.03
CA ALA A 68 0.91 16.75 5.34
C ALA A 68 0.38 16.47 6.75
N ASN A 69 0.97 17.13 7.76
CA ASN A 69 0.60 17.02 9.17
C ASN A 69 -0.90 16.72 9.33
N ARG A 70 -1.20 15.49 9.72
CA ARG A 70 -2.54 15.02 10.05
C ARG A 70 -2.80 15.26 11.53
#